data_AF-A0A519K0J3-F1
#
_entry.id   AF-A0A519K0J3-F1
#
_cell.length_a   1.000
_cell.length_b   1.000
_cell.length_c   1.000
_cell.angle_alpha   90.00
_cell.angle_beta   90.00
_cell.angle_gamma   90.00
#
_symmetry.space_group_name_H-M   'P 1'
#
loop_
_entity.id
_entity.type
_entity.pdbx_description
1 polymer ?
#
loop_
_entity_poly.entity_id
_entity_poly.type
_entity_poly.pdbx_seq_one_letter_code
_entity_poly.pdbx_strand_id
1 'polypeptide(L)' 'TGMYVSFREPQSAITEGQFVAWYHDDELLGSGVISK' A
#
# COMPACT_ATOMS: atom_id res chain seq x y z
N THR A 1 -4.13 -15.89 -0.23
CA THR A 1 -4.74 -14.91 0.69
C THR A 1 -3.89 -13.66 0.66
N GLY A 2 -4.48 -12.47 0.74
CA GLY A 2 -3.78 -11.19 0.55
C GLY A 2 -4.11 -10.17 1.65
N MET A 3 -3.47 -9.01 1.59
CA MET A 3 -3.70 -7.88 2.49
C MET A 3 -4.56 -6.82 1.78
N TYR A 4 -5.59 -6.32 2.46
CA TYR A 4 -6.41 -5.20 1.98
C TYR A 4 -5.95 -3.91 2.63
N VAL A 5 -5.69 -2.88 1.82
CA VAL A 5 -5.25 -1.56 2.27
C VAL A 5 -6.32 -0.54 1.94
N SER A 6 -6.76 0.21 2.94
CA SER A 6 -7.75 1.29 2.79
C SER A 6 -7.12 2.62 3.17
N PHE A 7 -7.30 3.63 2.32
CA PHE A 7 -6.82 4.99 2.56
C PHE A 7 -7.91 5.85 3.18
N ARG A 8 -7.54 6.72 4.12
CA ARG A 8 -8.47 7.70 4.72
C ARG A 8 -8.87 8.78 3.72
N GLU A 9 -7.91 9.27 2.94
CA GLU A 9 -8.17 10.16 1.81
C GLU A 9 -7.95 9.46 0.46
N PRO A 10 -8.69 9.87 -0.59
CA PRO A 10 -8.47 9.36 -1.95
C PRO A 10 -7.04 9.58 -2.42
N GLN A 11 -6.44 8.54 -2.99
CA GLN A 11 -5.11 8.62 -3.61
C GLN A 11 -5.24 8.68 -5.13
N SER A 12 -4.42 9.51 -5.76
CA SER A 12 -4.29 9.57 -7.22
C SER A 12 -3.26 8.57 -7.73
N ALA A 13 -3.41 8.14 -8.99
CA ALA A 13 -2.40 7.36 -9.72
C ALA A 13 -1.99 6.00 -9.12
N ILE A 14 -2.86 5.36 -8.32
CA ILE A 14 -2.66 3.99 -7.86
C ILE A 14 -2.81 3.01 -9.04
N THR A 15 -1.74 2.27 -9.34
CA THR A 15 -1.67 1.36 -10.49
C THR A 15 -1.30 -0.06 -10.07
N GLU A 16 -1.97 -1.05 -10.64
CA GLU A 16 -1.62 -2.46 -10.48
C GLU A 16 -0.16 -2.72 -10.88
N GLY A 17 0.55 -3.54 -10.11
CA GLY A 17 1.97 -3.83 -10.31
C GLY A 17 2.92 -2.82 -9.67
N GLN A 18 2.45 -1.65 -9.19
CA GLN A 18 3.24 -0.77 -8.33
C GLN A 18 3.35 -1.34 -6.91
N PHE A 19 4.24 -0.75 -6.11
CA PHE A 19 4.45 -1.17 -4.72
C PHE A 19 3.73 -0.24 -3.75
N VAL A 20 3.22 -0.83 -2.67
CA VAL A 20 2.80 -0.12 -1.46
C VAL A 20 3.74 -0.50 -0.33
N ALA A 21 4.21 0.47 0.44
CA ALA A 21 4.96 0.27 1.67
C ALA A 21 4.18 0.90 2.82
N TRP A 22 4.15 0.25 3.97
CA TRP A 22 3.49 0.76 5.15
C TRP A 22 4.49 0.89 6.29
N TYR A 23 4.31 1.99 7.01
CA TYR A 23 5.20 2.44 8.06
C TYR A 23 4.41 2.61 9.36
N HIS A 24 5.10 2.43 10.47
CA HIS A 24 4.65 2.92 11.76
C HIS A 24 5.68 3.94 12.24
N ASP A 25 5.25 5.20 12.29
CA ASP A 25 6.16 6.34 12.41
C ASP A 25 7.26 6.28 11.34
N ASP A 26 8.54 6.26 11.74
CA ASP A 26 9.68 6.18 10.82
C ASP A 26 10.12 4.72 10.53
N GLU A 27 9.45 3.73 11.12
CA GLU A 27 9.78 2.32 10.95
C GLU A 27 9.06 1.70 9.74
N LEU A 28 9.83 1.18 8.78
CA LEU A 28 9.30 0.38 7.68
C LEU A 28 8.87 -0.99 8.20
N LEU A 29 7.57 -1.26 8.16
CA LEU A 29 7.03 -2.55 8.60
C LEU A 29 6.92 -3.56 7.46
N GLY A 30 6.85 -3.09 6.22
CA GLY A 30 6.78 -3.99 5.06
C GLY A 30 6.36 -3.31 3.77
N SER A 31 6.32 -4.12 2.71
CA SER A 31 5.85 -3.71 1.40
C SER A 31 5.19 -4.85 0.65
N GLY A 32 4.43 -4.52 -0.39
CA GLY A 32 3.76 -5.47 -1.26
C GLY A 32 3.45 -4.90 -2.64
N VAL A 33 3.19 -5.78 -3.60
CA VAL A 33 2.73 -5.39 -4.95
C VAL A 33 1.23 -5.20 -4.92
N ILE A 34 0.76 -4.09 -5.49
CA ILE A 34 -0.66 -3.77 -5.62
C ILE A 34 -1.27 -4.68 -6.69
N SER A 35 -2.27 -5.47 -6.30
CA SER A 35 -3.11 -6.26 -7.20
C SER A 35 -4.55 -5.71 -7.20
N LYS A 36 -5.30 -5.98 -8.27
CA LYS A 36 -6.76 -5.78 -8.28
C LYS A 36 -7.49 -6.72 -7.34
#